data_AF-A0AAD4E2X1-F1
#
_entry.id   AF-A0AAD4E2X1-F1
#
_cell.length_a   1.000
_cell.length_b   1.000
_cell.length_c   1.000
_cell.angle_alpha   90.00
_cell.angle_beta   90.00
_cell.angle_gamma   90.00
#
_symmetry.space_group_name_H-M   'P 1'
#
loop_
_entity.id
_entity.type
_entity.pdbx_description
1 polymer ?
#
loop_
_entity_poly.entity_id
_entity_poly.type
_entity_poly.pdbx_seq_one_letter_code
_entity_poly.pdbx_strand_id
1 'polypeptide(L)'
;MQTADSQTGVSHVQHHPEFYLADGNITFLVEDTFFRVHRSFFERESEVFIRELAQVPQDGISDDSAFQVEDVTSDDFATFLWVWYSPKYRLDRKSSDNWLVILELSTRWQFLEMRELAIDQLQNLKMDPVEKIAIYNKYEIDRSLLLPEYKHLCTREGQMSIEEGETVGLFTVLAIHQARERAMNSVVAKECRSPTLADVDDEKLEEILKDIFNLNQDSTTASRRGADIHAPSGDTDSQGVQAQGQSNAPPIIGTPLPNASRTTNRPFGTGWVSWVFHQGEGII
;
A
#
# COMPACT_ATOMS: atom_id res chain seq x y z
N MET A 1 -37.37 -19.20 -42.32
CA MET A 1 -36.66 -19.80 -41.17
C MET A 1 -35.18 -19.81 -41.50
N GLN A 2 -34.49 -18.73 -41.18
CA GLN A 2 -33.03 -18.58 -41.18
C GLN A 2 -32.76 -17.27 -40.43
N THR A 3 -32.38 -17.42 -39.16
CA THR A 3 -31.04 -17.13 -38.62
C THR A 3 -30.81 -15.64 -38.42
N ALA A 4 -31.08 -15.19 -37.19
CA ALA A 4 -30.58 -13.92 -36.69
C ALA A 4 -29.08 -14.06 -36.44
N ASP A 5 -28.28 -13.17 -37.02
CA ASP A 5 -26.87 -13.05 -36.65
C ASP A 5 -26.77 -12.43 -35.25
N SER A 6 -26.33 -13.23 -34.30
CA SER A 6 -25.95 -12.75 -32.98
C SER A 6 -24.73 -11.85 -33.12
N GLN A 7 -24.91 -10.54 -32.98
CA GLN A 7 -23.79 -9.60 -32.83
C GLN A 7 -23.03 -9.95 -31.55
N THR A 8 -21.91 -10.65 -31.70
CA THR A 8 -20.88 -10.73 -30.66
C THR A 8 -20.34 -9.33 -30.44
N GLY A 9 -20.62 -8.74 -29.27
CA GLY A 9 -20.02 -7.48 -28.86
C GLY A 9 -18.52 -7.65 -28.74
N VAL A 10 -17.78 -7.12 -29.72
CA VAL A 10 -16.32 -7.06 -29.66
C VAL A 10 -15.97 -5.92 -28.70
N SER A 11 -15.52 -6.26 -27.49
CA SER A 11 -14.87 -5.32 -26.58
C SER A 11 -13.65 -4.74 -27.29
N HIS A 12 -13.74 -3.49 -27.72
CA HIS A 12 -12.66 -2.82 -28.43
C HIS A 12 -11.59 -2.41 -27.42
N VAL A 13 -10.59 -3.26 -27.24
CA VAL A 13 -9.47 -2.97 -26.34
C VAL A 13 -8.76 -1.69 -26.81
N GLN A 14 -8.58 -0.73 -25.92
CA GLN A 14 -8.13 0.64 -26.24
C GLN A 14 -6.82 1.02 -25.54
N HIS A 15 -6.13 2.05 -26.01
CA HIS A 15 -4.92 2.58 -25.37
C HIS A 15 -5.29 3.70 -24.38
N HIS A 16 -4.77 3.65 -23.14
CA HIS A 16 -5.04 4.71 -22.16
C HIS A 16 -4.44 6.06 -22.65
N PRO A 17 -5.21 7.15 -22.72
CA PRO A 17 -4.79 8.39 -23.39
C PRO A 17 -3.58 9.07 -22.74
N GLU A 18 -3.39 8.92 -21.42
CA GLU A 18 -2.29 9.54 -20.67
C GLU A 18 -1.15 8.56 -20.32
N PHE A 19 -1.42 7.24 -20.35
CA PHE A 19 -0.53 6.21 -19.78
C PHE A 19 -0.18 5.11 -20.79
N TYR A 20 -0.29 5.40 -22.08
CA TYR A 20 0.31 4.60 -23.15
C TYR A 20 1.54 5.35 -23.72
N LEU A 21 2.66 5.26 -23.00
CA LEU A 21 3.84 6.09 -23.20
C LEU A 21 4.70 5.62 -24.38
N ALA A 22 5.26 6.57 -25.14
CA ALA A 22 6.09 6.29 -26.30
C ALA A 22 7.37 5.50 -25.96
N ASP A 23 7.92 5.73 -24.78
CA ASP A 23 9.16 5.19 -24.21
C ASP A 23 8.95 4.07 -23.16
N GLY A 24 7.69 3.72 -22.87
CA GLY A 24 7.35 2.62 -21.96
C GLY A 24 7.88 1.26 -22.44
N ASN A 25 8.35 0.46 -21.49
CA ASN A 25 8.98 -0.85 -21.71
C ASN A 25 8.24 -2.02 -21.03
N ILE A 26 7.03 -1.78 -20.52
CA ILE A 26 6.06 -2.80 -20.12
C ILE A 26 4.65 -2.35 -20.50
N THR A 27 3.83 -3.29 -20.98
CA THR A 27 2.44 -3.10 -21.37
C THR A 27 1.56 -3.94 -20.45
N PHE A 28 0.65 -3.29 -19.72
CA PHE A 28 -0.38 -3.93 -18.91
C PHE A 28 -1.72 -3.90 -19.64
N LEU A 29 -2.53 -4.93 -19.46
CA LEU A 29 -3.94 -4.95 -19.84
C LEU A 29 -4.78 -4.96 -18.56
N VAL A 30 -5.60 -3.93 -18.38
CA VAL A 30 -6.52 -3.79 -17.24
C VAL A 30 -7.92 -3.58 -17.80
N GLU A 31 -8.85 -4.46 -17.45
CA GLU A 31 -10.16 -4.58 -18.10
C GLU A 31 -10.03 -4.67 -19.64
N ASP A 32 -10.45 -3.63 -20.38
CA ASP A 32 -10.32 -3.50 -21.83
C ASP A 32 -9.37 -2.36 -22.25
N THR A 33 -8.47 -1.93 -21.35
CA THR A 33 -7.56 -0.80 -21.59
C THR A 33 -6.09 -1.21 -21.40
N PHE A 34 -5.27 -0.94 -22.42
CA PHE A 34 -3.82 -1.08 -22.39
C PHE A 34 -3.13 0.15 -21.80
N PHE A 35 -2.16 -0.12 -20.93
CA PHE A 35 -1.28 0.87 -20.30
C PHE A 35 0.16 0.52 -20.63
N ARG A 36 0.91 1.43 -21.25
CA ARG A 36 2.33 1.22 -21.58
C ARG A 36 3.20 2.16 -20.78
N VAL A 37 3.94 1.62 -19.81
CA VAL A 37 4.61 2.38 -18.75
C VAL A 37 6.03 1.86 -18.51
N HIS A 38 6.71 2.35 -17.48
CA HIS A 38 8.09 2.02 -17.17
C HIS A 38 8.16 0.92 -16.10
N ARG A 39 8.66 -0.25 -16.49
CA ARG A 39 8.84 -1.46 -15.66
C ARG A 39 9.64 -1.20 -14.38
N SER A 40 10.59 -0.27 -14.45
CA SER A 40 11.46 0.11 -13.33
C SER A 40 10.74 0.75 -12.14
N PHE A 41 9.53 1.28 -12.30
CA PHE A 41 8.74 1.74 -11.15
C PHE A 41 8.16 0.56 -10.36
N PHE A 42 7.69 -0.48 -11.07
CA PHE A 42 7.14 -1.69 -10.47
C PHE A 42 8.22 -2.55 -9.81
N GLU A 43 9.33 -2.80 -10.52
CA GLU A 43 10.44 -3.61 -10.00
C GLU A 43 11.27 -2.93 -8.91
N ARG A 44 11.18 -1.61 -8.74
CA ARG A 44 11.91 -0.89 -7.66
C ARG A 44 11.22 -1.03 -6.31
N GLU A 45 9.89 -0.97 -6.30
CA GLU A 45 9.09 -0.74 -5.08
C GLU A 45 8.20 -1.92 -4.70
N SER A 46 8.08 -2.96 -5.54
CA SER A 46 7.25 -4.14 -5.25
C SER A 46 7.97 -5.46 -5.50
N GLU A 47 8.17 -6.23 -4.42
CA GLU A 47 8.64 -7.62 -4.52
C GLU A 47 7.67 -8.52 -5.28
N VAL A 48 6.37 -8.22 -5.24
CA VAL A 48 5.34 -8.95 -6.01
C VAL A 48 5.64 -8.78 -7.49
N PHE A 49 5.76 -7.56 -7.99
CA PHE A 49 6.05 -7.32 -9.40
C PHE A 49 7.45 -7.79 -9.82
N ILE A 50 8.47 -7.76 -8.94
CA ILE A 50 9.75 -8.43 -9.22
C ILE A 50 9.53 -9.93 -9.50
N ARG A 51 8.76 -10.63 -8.66
CA ARG A 51 8.51 -12.07 -8.80
C ARG A 51 7.64 -12.41 -10.02
N GLU A 52 6.55 -11.69 -10.24
CA GLU A 52 5.64 -11.95 -11.36
C GLU A 52 6.30 -11.63 -12.72
N LEU A 53 6.92 -10.45 -12.85
CA LEU A 53 7.52 -10.02 -14.11
C LEU A 53 8.82 -10.77 -14.45
N ALA A 54 9.42 -11.49 -13.50
CA ALA A 54 10.54 -12.40 -13.75
C ALA A 54 10.09 -13.78 -14.25
N GLN A 55 8.87 -14.22 -13.89
CA GLN A 55 8.34 -15.53 -14.30
C GLN A 55 7.89 -15.54 -15.76
N VAL A 56 7.54 -14.39 -16.35
CA VAL A 56 7.11 -14.29 -17.75
C VAL A 56 7.92 -13.26 -18.55
N PRO A 57 9.14 -13.62 -19.02
CA PRO A 57 10.08 -12.67 -19.64
C PRO A 57 9.69 -12.11 -21.01
N GLN A 58 8.53 -12.51 -21.56
CA GLN A 58 8.01 -12.03 -22.86
C GLN A 58 6.71 -11.23 -22.71
N ASP A 59 6.16 -11.17 -21.49
CA ASP A 59 4.91 -10.46 -21.23
C ASP A 59 5.19 -8.96 -21.03
N GLY A 60 4.27 -8.15 -21.55
CA GLY A 60 4.33 -6.70 -21.58
C GLY A 60 5.23 -6.08 -22.65
N ILE A 61 5.91 -6.86 -23.49
CA ILE A 61 6.74 -6.32 -24.59
C ILE A 61 5.88 -5.65 -25.67
N SER A 62 4.64 -6.11 -25.86
CA SER A 62 3.69 -5.60 -26.85
C SER A 62 2.25 -5.80 -26.39
N ASP A 63 1.29 -5.15 -27.04
CA ASP A 63 -0.14 -5.34 -26.81
C ASP A 63 -0.56 -6.83 -26.94
N ASP A 64 0.02 -7.56 -27.90
CA ASP A 64 -0.22 -9.00 -28.14
C ASP A 64 0.30 -9.91 -27.00
N SER A 65 1.14 -9.39 -26.10
CA SER A 65 1.67 -10.10 -24.94
C SER A 65 1.48 -9.33 -23.63
N ALA A 66 0.53 -8.39 -23.56
CA ALA A 66 0.38 -7.51 -22.40
C ALA A 66 0.16 -8.29 -21.09
N PHE A 67 0.79 -7.84 -20.02
CA PHE A 67 0.63 -8.42 -18.69
C PHE A 67 -0.77 -8.11 -18.16
N GLN A 68 -1.62 -9.13 -18.01
CA GLN A 68 -2.99 -8.95 -17.56
C GLN A 68 -3.03 -8.68 -16.04
N VAL A 69 -3.75 -7.63 -15.64
CA VAL A 69 -4.04 -7.31 -14.24
C VAL A 69 -5.53 -7.56 -14.01
N GLU A 70 -5.84 -8.51 -13.14
CA GLU A 70 -7.21 -8.86 -12.75
C GLU A 70 -7.63 -8.13 -11.46
N ASP A 71 -8.94 -8.09 -11.19
CA ASP A 71 -9.55 -7.49 -9.99
C ASP A 71 -9.22 -6.00 -9.71
N VAL A 72 -8.95 -5.21 -10.76
CA VAL A 72 -8.72 -3.76 -10.71
C VAL A 72 -9.36 -3.08 -11.93
N THR A 73 -9.98 -1.92 -11.75
CA THR A 73 -10.55 -1.15 -12.87
C THR A 73 -9.49 -0.34 -13.63
N SER A 74 -9.75 0.04 -14.88
CA SER A 74 -8.86 0.91 -15.64
C SER A 74 -8.61 2.25 -14.94
N ASP A 75 -9.64 2.82 -14.32
CA ASP A 75 -9.59 4.11 -13.62
C ASP A 75 -8.81 4.03 -12.30
N ASP A 76 -8.91 2.91 -11.60
CA ASP A 76 -8.13 2.66 -10.38
C ASP A 76 -6.64 2.49 -10.70
N PHE A 77 -6.33 1.73 -11.76
CA PHE A 77 -4.95 1.56 -12.21
C PHE A 77 -4.35 2.88 -12.73
N ALA A 78 -5.12 3.67 -13.48
CA ALA A 78 -4.74 5.03 -13.87
C ALA A 78 -4.48 5.93 -12.65
N THR A 79 -5.31 5.82 -11.60
CA THR A 79 -5.16 6.56 -10.35
C THR A 79 -3.92 6.14 -9.56
N PHE A 80 -3.55 4.86 -9.59
CA PHE A 80 -2.30 4.35 -9.02
C PHE A 80 -1.06 4.86 -9.78
N LEU A 81 -1.05 4.71 -11.11
CA LEU A 81 0.04 5.17 -11.99
C LEU A 81 0.35 6.67 -11.85
N TRP A 82 -0.69 7.47 -11.60
CA TRP A 82 -0.58 8.92 -11.45
C TRP A 82 0.45 9.36 -10.41
N VAL A 83 0.73 8.56 -9.37
CA VAL A 83 1.72 8.90 -8.33
C VAL A 83 3.13 9.12 -8.91
N TRP A 84 3.55 8.29 -9.87
CA TRP A 84 4.86 8.45 -10.53
C TRP A 84 4.82 9.42 -11.73
N TYR A 85 3.69 9.47 -12.45
CA TYR A 85 3.57 10.16 -13.73
C TYR A 85 2.98 11.57 -13.66
N SER A 86 2.41 11.98 -12.52
CA SER A 86 1.91 13.35 -12.36
C SER A 86 3.03 14.36 -12.59
N PRO A 87 2.82 15.39 -13.44
CA PRO A 87 3.69 16.56 -13.47
C PRO A 87 3.85 17.11 -12.05
N LYS A 88 5.11 17.41 -11.68
CA LYS A 88 5.50 17.70 -10.29
C LYS A 88 4.60 18.78 -9.66
N TYR A 89 4.32 18.61 -8.37
CA TYR A 89 3.62 19.55 -7.47
C TYR A 89 2.08 19.61 -7.55
N ARG A 90 1.38 18.49 -7.87
CA ARG A 90 -0.09 18.41 -7.77
C ARG A 90 -0.66 17.21 -6.99
N LEU A 91 0.12 16.67 -6.05
CA LEU A 91 -0.32 15.61 -5.14
C LEU A 91 -1.53 16.05 -4.27
N ASP A 92 -1.61 17.35 -3.96
CA ASP A 92 -2.63 18.03 -3.16
C ASP A 92 -4.06 18.04 -3.76
N ARG A 93 -4.26 17.49 -4.96
CA ARG A 93 -5.53 17.61 -5.71
C ARG A 93 -6.39 16.36 -5.81
N LYS A 94 -5.92 15.23 -5.29
CA LYS A 94 -6.68 13.98 -5.28
C LYS A 94 -7.62 13.92 -4.07
N SER A 95 -8.83 13.40 -4.26
CA SER A 95 -9.80 13.18 -3.16
C SER A 95 -9.34 12.06 -2.23
N SER A 96 -10.02 11.93 -1.08
CA SER A 96 -9.96 10.76 -0.20
C SER A 96 -10.02 9.46 -1.00
N ASP A 97 -11.00 9.33 -1.88
CA ASP A 97 -11.31 8.12 -2.63
C ASP A 97 -10.14 7.70 -3.54
N ASN A 98 -9.48 8.68 -4.17
CA ASN A 98 -8.29 8.42 -4.96
C ASN A 98 -7.12 7.92 -4.11
N TRP A 99 -6.91 8.50 -2.92
CA TRP A 99 -5.88 8.02 -2.00
C TRP A 99 -6.23 6.67 -1.36
N LEU A 100 -7.52 6.34 -1.22
CA LEU A 100 -7.98 5.02 -0.80
C LEU A 100 -7.72 3.95 -1.85
N VAL A 101 -7.92 4.25 -3.13
CA VAL A 101 -7.52 3.38 -4.25
C VAL A 101 -6.00 3.15 -4.24
N ILE A 102 -5.20 4.22 -4.08
CA ILE A 102 -3.75 4.11 -4.01
C ILE A 102 -3.32 3.27 -2.80
N LEU A 103 -3.93 3.48 -1.62
CA LEU A 103 -3.69 2.69 -0.41
C LEU A 103 -4.05 1.21 -0.60
N GLU A 104 -5.19 0.91 -1.22
CA GLU A 104 -5.64 -0.46 -1.46
C GLU A 104 -4.68 -1.20 -2.40
N LEU A 105 -4.32 -0.59 -3.53
CA LEU A 105 -3.45 -1.20 -4.54
C LEU A 105 -2.00 -1.30 -4.08
N SER A 106 -1.46 -0.27 -3.40
CA SER A 106 -0.12 -0.33 -2.81
C SER A 106 -0.02 -1.39 -1.71
N THR A 107 -1.05 -1.56 -0.88
CA THR A 107 -1.10 -2.63 0.13
C THR A 107 -1.18 -4.01 -0.55
N ARG A 108 -2.08 -4.19 -1.53
CA ARG A 108 -2.27 -5.45 -2.28
C ARG A 108 -0.99 -5.90 -2.98
N TRP A 109 -0.28 -4.97 -3.61
CA TRP A 109 0.93 -5.24 -4.40
C TRP A 109 2.24 -4.99 -3.65
N GLN A 110 2.18 -4.74 -2.34
CA GLN A 110 3.36 -4.53 -1.47
C GLN A 110 4.29 -3.38 -1.91
N PHE A 111 3.73 -2.27 -2.42
CA PHE A 111 4.47 -1.02 -2.63
C PHE A 111 4.55 -0.24 -1.32
N LEU A 112 5.58 -0.51 -0.52
CA LEU A 112 5.68 -0.01 0.85
C LEU A 112 5.76 1.53 0.89
N GLU A 113 6.63 2.14 0.09
CA GLU A 113 6.81 3.59 0.03
C GLU A 113 5.55 4.32 -0.47
N MET A 114 4.80 3.71 -1.39
CA MET A 114 3.54 4.28 -1.88
C MET A 114 2.41 4.10 -0.86
N ARG A 115 2.39 3.01 -0.09
CA ARG A 115 1.47 2.79 1.02
C ARG A 115 1.65 3.86 2.10
N GLU A 116 2.89 4.11 2.53
CA GLU A 116 3.19 5.17 3.50
C GLU A 116 2.83 6.56 2.95
N LEU A 117 3.11 6.86 1.67
CA LEU A 117 2.66 8.11 1.04
C LEU A 117 1.13 8.26 1.06
N ALA A 118 0.38 7.19 0.77
CA ALA A 118 -1.07 7.23 0.79
C ALA A 118 -1.62 7.43 2.22
N ILE A 119 -1.00 6.79 3.22
CA ILE A 119 -1.30 7.00 4.64
C ILE A 119 -1.10 8.47 5.00
N ASP A 120 0.08 9.04 4.72
CA ASP A 120 0.41 10.45 4.99
C ASP A 120 -0.61 11.42 4.39
N GLN A 121 -1.04 11.20 3.15
CA GLN A 121 -2.04 12.06 2.50
C GLN A 121 -3.42 11.89 3.14
N LEU A 122 -3.84 10.66 3.48
CA LEU A 122 -5.09 10.40 4.20
C LEU A 122 -5.11 10.98 5.62
N GLN A 123 -3.96 11.08 6.31
CA GLN A 123 -3.92 11.73 7.63
C GLN A 123 -4.35 13.20 7.56
N ASN A 124 -3.90 13.89 6.51
CA ASN A 124 -4.05 15.33 6.31
C ASN A 124 -5.42 15.73 5.73
N LEU A 125 -6.19 14.77 5.21
CA LEU A 125 -7.53 15.01 4.69
C LEU A 125 -8.58 15.04 5.81
N LYS A 126 -9.61 15.87 5.61
CA LYS A 126 -10.81 15.86 6.47
C LYS A 126 -11.71 14.70 6.04
N MET A 127 -11.95 13.80 6.98
CA MET A 127 -12.74 12.58 6.81
C MET A 127 -13.64 12.42 8.03
N ASP A 128 -14.72 11.64 7.92
CA ASP A 128 -15.48 11.28 9.11
C ASP A 128 -14.63 10.40 10.05
N PRO A 129 -14.65 10.62 11.39
CA PRO A 129 -13.85 9.81 12.32
C PRO A 129 -14.15 8.31 12.30
N VAL A 130 -15.41 7.91 12.08
CA VAL A 130 -15.84 6.50 12.01
C VAL A 130 -15.28 5.86 10.73
N GLU A 131 -15.40 6.56 9.61
CA GLU A 131 -14.82 6.16 8.32
C GLU A 131 -13.30 6.02 8.42
N LYS A 132 -12.60 7.03 8.97
CA LYS A 132 -11.14 7.04 9.11
C LYS A 132 -10.64 5.90 10.00
N ILE A 133 -11.29 5.65 11.14
CA ILE A 133 -10.96 4.50 12.00
C ILE A 133 -11.18 3.17 11.26
N ALA A 134 -12.27 3.03 10.50
CA ALA A 134 -12.54 1.81 9.74
C ALA A 134 -11.49 1.55 8.65
N ILE A 135 -11.04 2.59 7.94
CA ILE A 135 -9.93 2.50 6.96
C ILE A 135 -8.64 2.04 7.64
N TYR A 136 -8.29 2.64 8.77
CA TYR A 136 -7.06 2.28 9.50
C TYR A 136 -7.11 0.85 10.05
N ASN A 137 -8.28 0.40 10.52
CA ASN A 137 -8.49 -0.98 10.94
C ASN A 137 -8.46 -1.96 9.73
N LYS A 138 -9.02 -1.60 8.57
CA LYS A 138 -9.03 -2.41 7.34
C LYS A 138 -7.62 -2.64 6.78
N TYR A 139 -6.78 -1.60 6.78
CA TYR A 139 -5.45 -1.62 6.16
C TYR A 139 -4.29 -1.79 7.16
N GLU A 140 -4.59 -2.11 8.42
CA GLU A 140 -3.61 -2.30 9.50
C GLU A 140 -2.61 -1.12 9.60
N ILE A 141 -3.16 0.10 9.62
CA ILE A 141 -2.41 1.34 9.83
C ILE A 141 -2.23 1.56 11.33
N ASP A 142 -1.11 2.16 11.74
CA ASP A 142 -0.84 2.48 13.15
C ASP A 142 -1.98 3.30 13.78
N ARG A 143 -2.52 2.75 14.88
CA ARG A 143 -3.63 3.33 15.65
C ARG A 143 -3.20 4.51 16.52
N SER A 144 -1.89 4.74 16.73
CA SER A 144 -1.39 5.91 17.45
C SER A 144 -1.82 7.22 16.79
N LEU A 145 -1.95 7.18 15.45
CA LEU A 145 -2.38 8.26 14.58
C LEU A 145 -3.88 8.59 14.68
N LEU A 146 -4.70 7.70 15.27
CA LEU A 146 -6.15 7.85 15.43
C LEU A 146 -6.56 8.53 16.76
N LEU A 147 -5.59 8.97 17.57
CA LEU A 147 -5.86 9.64 18.84
C LEU A 147 -6.83 10.84 18.69
N PRO A 148 -6.71 11.74 17.68
CA PRO A 148 -7.67 12.83 17.47
C PRO A 148 -9.10 12.33 17.18
N GLU A 149 -9.24 11.24 16.42
CA GLU A 149 -10.51 10.66 16.03
C GLU A 149 -11.20 9.98 17.22
N TYR A 150 -10.46 9.19 18.02
CA TYR A 150 -11.00 8.61 19.26
C TYR A 150 -11.43 9.69 20.26
N LYS A 151 -10.64 10.76 20.38
CA LYS A 151 -10.94 11.93 21.22
C LYS A 151 -12.22 12.65 20.76
N HIS A 152 -12.42 12.78 19.45
CA HIS A 152 -13.67 13.31 18.89
C HIS A 152 -14.87 12.39 19.20
N LEU A 153 -14.74 11.08 19.02
CA LEU A 153 -15.81 10.12 19.36
C LEU A 153 -16.16 10.08 20.85
N CYS A 154 -15.19 10.39 21.73
CA CYS A 154 -15.42 10.54 23.17
C CYS A 154 -16.15 11.84 23.54
N THR A 155 -15.81 12.96 22.90
CA THR A 155 -16.33 14.29 23.26
C THR A 155 -17.61 14.69 22.54
N ARG A 156 -17.91 14.12 21.36
CA ARG A 156 -19.14 14.44 20.62
C ARG A 156 -20.42 14.08 21.39
N GLU A 157 -21.45 14.88 21.17
CA GLU A 157 -22.81 14.63 21.68
C GLU A 157 -23.39 13.34 21.07
N GLY A 158 -24.23 12.64 21.84
CA GLY A 158 -24.80 11.34 21.47
C GLY A 158 -23.88 10.15 21.80
N GLN A 159 -24.46 8.95 21.75
CA GLN A 159 -23.73 7.68 21.75
C GLN A 159 -23.32 7.31 20.32
N MET A 160 -22.38 6.37 20.19
CA MET A 160 -22.12 5.68 18.94
C MET A 160 -23.37 4.89 18.53
N SER A 161 -23.75 4.97 17.25
CA SER A 161 -24.87 4.21 16.69
C SER A 161 -24.47 2.74 16.46
N ILE A 162 -25.44 1.88 16.14
CA ILE A 162 -25.17 0.47 15.87
C ILE A 162 -24.37 0.35 14.56
N GLU A 163 -24.76 1.11 13.54
CA GLU A 163 -24.17 1.17 12.21
C GLU A 163 -22.71 1.67 12.26
N GLU A 164 -22.44 2.70 13.06
CA GLU A 164 -21.07 3.17 13.32
C GLU A 164 -20.25 2.10 14.05
N GLY A 165 -20.85 1.43 15.03
CA GLY A 165 -20.19 0.39 15.83
C GLY A 165 -19.85 -0.88 15.03
N GLU A 166 -20.71 -1.27 14.09
CA GLU A 166 -20.42 -2.31 13.09
C GLU A 166 -19.27 -1.89 12.16
N THR A 167 -19.20 -0.61 11.81
CA THR A 167 -18.17 -0.04 10.93
C THR A 167 -16.79 0.04 11.58
N VAL A 168 -16.68 0.47 12.84
CA VAL A 168 -15.37 0.57 13.55
C VAL A 168 -14.95 -0.71 14.29
N GLY A 169 -15.86 -1.66 14.43
CA GLY A 169 -15.65 -2.95 15.11
C GLY A 169 -15.76 -2.88 16.65
N LEU A 170 -16.14 -4.02 17.24
CA LEU A 170 -16.47 -4.17 18.66
C LEU A 170 -15.39 -3.67 19.63
N PHE A 171 -14.10 -3.89 19.31
CA PHE A 171 -13.01 -3.40 20.15
C PHE A 171 -13.05 -1.88 20.32
N THR A 172 -13.20 -1.15 19.21
CA THR A 172 -13.29 0.32 19.19
C THR A 172 -14.52 0.80 19.95
N VAL A 173 -15.68 0.15 19.75
CA VAL A 173 -16.92 0.46 20.49
C VAL A 173 -16.67 0.40 22.00
N LEU A 174 -16.19 -0.74 22.50
CA LEU A 174 -15.95 -0.95 23.92
C LEU A 174 -14.89 0.01 24.48
N ALA A 175 -13.83 0.27 23.72
CA ALA A 175 -12.77 1.20 24.10
C ALA A 175 -13.28 2.65 24.24
N ILE A 176 -14.08 3.15 23.29
CA ILE A 176 -14.70 4.48 23.35
C ILE A 176 -15.69 4.59 24.50
N HIS A 177 -16.54 3.58 24.71
CA HIS A 177 -17.47 3.56 25.85
C HIS A 177 -16.74 3.56 27.19
N GLN A 178 -15.69 2.73 27.34
CA GLN A 178 -14.84 2.69 28.53
C GLN A 178 -14.10 4.02 28.76
N ALA A 179 -13.61 4.66 27.69
CA ALA A 179 -12.95 5.96 27.78
C ALA A 179 -13.91 7.05 28.27
N ARG A 180 -15.12 7.12 27.71
CA ARG A 180 -16.18 8.05 28.14
C ARG A 180 -16.57 7.83 29.61
N GLU A 181 -16.69 6.58 30.06
CA GLU A 181 -16.98 6.26 31.46
C GLU A 181 -15.85 6.67 32.42
N ARG A 182 -14.59 6.30 32.11
CA ARG A 182 -13.42 6.68 32.93
C ARG A 182 -13.24 8.21 32.99
N ALA A 183 -13.45 8.90 31.88
CA ALA A 183 -13.41 10.35 31.81
C ALA A 183 -14.46 10.98 32.74
N MET A 184 -15.71 10.52 32.67
CA MET A 184 -16.80 11.02 33.51
C MET A 184 -16.54 10.79 35.01
N ASN A 185 -16.09 9.58 35.38
CA ASN A 185 -15.73 9.25 36.76
C ASN A 185 -14.58 10.13 37.30
N SER A 186 -13.66 10.58 36.43
CA SER A 186 -12.59 11.50 36.82
C SER A 186 -13.08 12.92 37.16
N VAL A 187 -14.22 13.35 36.58
CA VAL A 187 -14.86 14.64 36.89
C VAL A 187 -15.69 14.54 38.18
N VAL A 188 -16.46 13.45 38.37
CA VAL A 188 -17.21 13.21 39.64
C VAL A 188 -16.27 13.20 40.85
N ALA A 189 -15.08 12.63 40.70
CA ALA A 189 -14.07 12.62 41.77
C ALA A 189 -13.50 14.02 42.11
N LYS A 190 -13.62 14.99 41.19
CA LYS A 190 -13.19 16.39 41.38
C LYS A 190 -14.34 17.30 41.85
N GLU A 191 -15.58 17.08 41.39
CA GLU A 191 -16.70 18.01 41.61
C GLU A 191 -18.03 17.34 42.02
N CYS A 192 -18.69 17.89 43.04
CA CYS A 192 -20.02 17.47 43.52
C CYS A 192 -21.18 18.01 42.66
N ARG A 193 -21.08 17.96 41.34
CA ARG A 193 -22.12 18.37 40.37
C ARG A 193 -22.38 17.24 39.37
N SER A 194 -23.49 17.29 38.64
CA SER A 194 -23.73 16.40 37.50
C SER A 194 -22.78 16.77 36.36
N PRO A 195 -21.75 15.97 36.06
CA PRO A 195 -20.74 16.35 35.08
C PRO A 195 -21.23 16.10 33.64
N THR A 196 -20.62 16.80 32.70
CA THR A 196 -20.70 16.48 31.28
C THR A 196 -19.31 16.16 30.73
N LEU A 197 -19.25 15.49 29.57
CA LEU A 197 -17.98 15.19 28.89
C LEU A 197 -17.26 16.45 28.39
N ALA A 198 -17.94 17.60 28.32
CA ALA A 198 -17.34 18.89 28.01
C ALA A 198 -16.55 19.50 29.20
N ASP A 199 -16.78 19.01 30.42
CA ASP A 199 -16.06 19.44 31.64
C ASP A 199 -14.77 18.61 31.87
N VAL A 200 -14.45 17.70 30.95
CA VAL A 200 -13.29 16.81 31.04
C VAL A 200 -12.01 17.53 30.61
N ASP A 201 -10.99 17.40 31.45
CA ASP A 201 -9.61 17.79 31.20
C ASP A 201 -9.05 17.07 29.95
N ASP A 202 -8.63 17.86 28.95
CA ASP A 202 -8.34 17.40 27.59
C ASP A 202 -7.11 16.47 27.56
N GLU A 203 -6.05 16.86 28.27
CA GLU A 203 -4.87 16.06 28.52
C GLU A 203 -5.21 14.76 29.25
N LYS A 204 -6.14 14.80 30.23
CA LYS A 204 -6.55 13.60 30.95
C LYS A 204 -7.34 12.61 30.08
N LEU A 205 -8.17 13.10 29.16
CA LEU A 205 -8.85 12.24 28.19
C LEU A 205 -7.84 11.57 27.26
N GLU A 206 -6.80 12.28 26.81
CA GLU A 206 -5.73 11.68 26.02
C GLU A 206 -4.93 10.62 26.78
N GLU A 207 -4.61 10.81 28.06
CA GLU A 207 -3.98 9.77 28.89
C GLU A 207 -4.85 8.50 28.94
N ILE A 208 -6.16 8.66 29.16
CA ILE A 208 -7.13 7.55 29.21
C ILE A 208 -7.20 6.82 27.87
N LEU A 209 -7.20 7.54 26.74
CA LEU A 209 -7.21 6.95 25.41
C LEU A 209 -5.91 6.22 25.09
N LYS A 210 -4.75 6.81 25.41
CA LYS A 210 -3.43 6.18 25.22
C LYS A 210 -3.27 4.89 26.04
N ASP A 211 -3.84 4.85 27.24
CA ASP A 211 -3.92 3.63 28.08
C ASP A 211 -4.83 2.56 27.45
N ILE A 212 -6.11 2.89 27.19
CA ILE A 212 -7.10 1.92 26.69
C ILE A 212 -6.70 1.33 25.33
N PHE A 213 -6.22 2.17 24.40
CA PHE A 213 -5.80 1.75 23.07
C PHE A 213 -4.33 1.29 23.01
N ASN A 214 -3.59 1.31 24.13
CA ASN A 214 -2.17 0.95 24.24
C ASN A 214 -1.21 1.74 23.31
N LEU A 215 -1.53 3.00 23.00
CA LEU A 215 -0.84 3.82 21.99
C LEU A 215 0.58 4.29 22.38
N ASN A 216 1.12 3.82 23.52
CA ASN A 216 2.37 4.30 24.10
C ASN A 216 3.61 3.44 23.75
N GLN A 217 3.51 2.38 22.93
CA GLN A 217 4.57 1.37 22.83
C GLN A 217 5.59 1.55 21.68
N ASP A 218 5.27 2.25 20.58
CA ASP A 218 6.06 2.18 19.34
C ASP A 218 6.91 3.43 19.01
N SER A 219 7.70 3.92 19.97
CA SER A 219 8.68 5.00 19.73
C SER A 219 10.14 4.65 20.11
N THR A 220 10.45 3.42 20.54
CA THR A 220 11.74 3.11 21.21
C THR A 220 12.51 1.89 20.67
N THR A 221 11.96 1.10 19.74
CA THR A 221 12.63 -0.12 19.23
C THR A 221 13.54 0.10 18.02
N ALA A 222 13.42 1.22 17.30
CA ALA A 222 14.15 1.52 16.07
C ALA A 222 15.43 2.37 16.24
N SER A 223 16.13 2.34 17.39
CA SER A 223 17.42 3.05 17.56
C SER A 223 18.37 2.45 18.60
N ARG A 224 18.58 1.12 18.59
CA ARG A 224 19.65 0.45 19.39
C ARG A 224 20.38 -0.69 18.65
N ARG A 225 20.80 -0.45 17.41
CA ARG A 225 21.90 -1.21 16.77
C ARG A 225 22.82 -0.27 15.97
N GLY A 226 23.84 0.21 16.66
CA GLY A 226 24.85 1.14 16.16
C GLY A 226 25.92 1.34 17.22
N ALA A 227 26.40 0.24 17.80
CA ALA A 227 27.42 0.28 18.83
C ALA A 227 28.78 0.61 18.22
N ASP A 228 29.43 1.60 18.83
CA ASP A 228 30.76 2.10 18.53
C ASP A 228 31.79 0.99 18.30
N ILE A 229 32.58 1.10 17.22
CA ILE A 229 33.91 0.50 17.17
C ILE A 229 34.94 1.60 16.90
N HIS A 230 35.71 1.87 17.95
CA HIS A 230 36.77 2.84 18.01
C HIS A 230 38.02 2.33 17.26
N ALA A 231 38.63 3.17 16.42
CA ALA A 231 39.90 2.85 15.77
C ALA A 231 41.10 3.16 16.67
N PRO A 232 42.18 2.35 16.60
CA PRO A 232 43.52 2.83 16.94
C PRO A 232 44.50 2.65 15.78
N SER A 233 45.31 3.69 15.54
CA SER A 233 46.46 3.65 14.63
C SER A 233 47.67 2.94 15.25
N GLY A 234 48.51 2.33 14.43
CA GLY A 234 49.83 1.83 14.83
C GLY A 234 50.64 1.29 13.64
N ASP A 235 51.79 1.88 13.36
CA ASP A 235 52.78 1.43 12.36
C ASP A 235 53.39 0.07 12.80
N THR A 236 53.97 -0.81 11.96
CA THR A 236 55.07 -0.56 11.03
C THR A 236 55.40 -1.88 10.26
N ASP A 237 56.02 -1.73 9.08
CA ASP A 237 57.04 -2.62 8.49
C ASP A 237 56.72 -3.97 7.78
N SER A 238 56.86 -3.90 6.45
CA SER A 238 57.90 -4.61 5.66
C SER A 238 57.64 -5.95 4.93
N GLN A 239 58.20 -5.96 3.70
CA GLN A 239 58.56 -7.09 2.81
C GLN A 239 57.48 -7.85 2.01
N GLY A 240 57.21 -7.34 0.80
CA GLY A 240 57.83 -7.92 -0.41
C GLY A 240 57.12 -9.06 -1.17
N VAL A 241 56.85 -8.83 -2.46
CA VAL A 241 57.41 -9.55 -3.64
C VAL A 241 56.72 -9.06 -4.92
N GLN A 242 57.47 -8.94 -6.02
CA GLN A 242 57.00 -8.47 -7.33
C GLN A 242 56.42 -9.61 -8.17
N ALA A 243 55.40 -9.32 -9.00
CA ALA A 243 55.20 -9.99 -10.29
C ALA A 243 54.47 -9.07 -11.28
N GLN A 244 55.04 -8.90 -12.47
CA GLN A 244 54.41 -8.24 -13.63
C GLN A 244 53.73 -9.32 -14.50
N GLY A 245 52.64 -9.01 -15.23
CA GLY A 245 51.98 -10.04 -16.05
C GLY A 245 50.79 -9.63 -16.92
N GLN A 246 51.01 -8.71 -17.86
CA GLN A 246 50.36 -8.56 -19.18
C GLN A 246 48.87 -8.94 -19.42
N SER A 247 48.16 -7.94 -19.96
CA SER A 247 46.94 -8.05 -20.77
C SER A 247 47.02 -9.10 -21.90
N ASN A 248 45.89 -9.77 -22.20
CA ASN A 248 45.53 -10.17 -23.57
C ASN A 248 44.02 -10.50 -23.73
N ALA A 249 43.46 -10.03 -24.84
CA ALA A 249 42.23 -10.48 -25.51
C ALA A 249 42.58 -10.70 -27.02
N PRO A 250 41.69 -11.04 -27.97
CA PRO A 250 40.26 -11.39 -27.91
C PRO A 250 40.08 -12.87 -28.39
N PRO A 251 39.38 -13.33 -29.48
CA PRO A 251 38.50 -12.70 -30.49
C PRO A 251 37.01 -13.10 -30.42
N ILE A 252 36.25 -12.66 -31.42
CA ILE A 252 34.83 -12.92 -31.74
C ILE A 252 34.73 -13.99 -32.85
N ILE A 253 33.60 -14.72 -32.97
CA ILE A 253 32.90 -15.08 -34.25
C ILE A 253 31.71 -16.04 -33.99
N GLY A 254 30.58 -15.84 -34.69
CA GLY A 254 29.71 -16.96 -35.12
C GLY A 254 28.24 -16.98 -34.69
N THR A 255 27.38 -16.21 -35.37
CA THR A 255 25.98 -16.62 -35.63
C THR A 255 25.97 -17.67 -36.75
N PRO A 256 25.00 -18.63 -36.79
CA PRO A 256 23.72 -18.33 -37.46
C PRO A 256 22.45 -19.02 -36.89
N LEU A 257 21.29 -18.47 -37.27
CA LEU A 257 19.96 -19.11 -37.27
C LEU A 257 19.91 -20.31 -38.27
N PRO A 258 18.91 -21.24 -38.27
CA PRO A 258 17.48 -20.87 -38.37
C PRO A 258 16.38 -21.81 -37.81
N ASN A 259 15.16 -21.25 -37.78
CA ASN A 259 13.83 -21.88 -37.91
C ASN A 259 13.49 -23.22 -37.21
N ALA A 260 12.48 -23.17 -36.35
CA ALA A 260 11.44 -24.18 -36.31
C ALA A 260 10.08 -23.55 -35.91
N SER A 261 9.17 -23.45 -36.87
CA SER A 261 7.75 -23.17 -36.59
C SER A 261 7.14 -24.33 -35.80
N ARG A 262 6.48 -24.02 -34.69
CA ARG A 262 5.65 -25.00 -33.97
C ARG A 262 4.44 -24.34 -33.33
N THR A 263 3.32 -24.44 -34.01
CA THR A 263 1.98 -24.36 -33.42
C THR A 263 1.87 -25.35 -32.25
N THR A 264 1.59 -24.84 -31.05
CA THR A 264 1.01 -25.61 -29.94
C THR A 264 -0.18 -24.83 -29.39
N ASN A 265 -1.28 -25.55 -29.19
CA ASN A 265 -2.60 -25.01 -28.94
C ASN A 265 -3.02 -25.43 -27.52
N ARG A 266 -3.76 -24.57 -26.80
CA ARG A 266 -4.40 -24.78 -25.48
C ARG A 266 -3.49 -24.74 -24.23
N PRO A 267 -4.07 -24.59 -23.02
CA PRO A 267 -5.41 -24.07 -22.67
C PRO A 267 -5.36 -22.84 -21.71
N PHE A 268 -6.50 -22.18 -21.53
CA PHE A 268 -6.73 -21.23 -20.43
C PHE A 268 -6.45 -21.91 -19.07
N GLY A 269 -5.58 -21.29 -18.28
CA GLY A 269 -5.29 -21.68 -16.90
C GLY A 269 -5.80 -20.62 -15.91
N THR A 270 -7.03 -20.79 -15.44
CA THR A 270 -7.59 -20.01 -14.32
C THR A 270 -6.80 -20.31 -13.03
N GLY A 271 -6.29 -19.30 -12.33
CA GLY A 271 -5.51 -19.59 -11.11
C GLY A 271 -4.89 -18.43 -10.35
N TRP A 272 -5.46 -17.22 -10.36
CA TRP A 272 -5.01 -16.19 -9.41
C TRP A 272 -5.46 -16.54 -7.99
N VAL A 273 -4.52 -16.56 -7.06
CA VAL A 273 -4.76 -17.03 -5.69
C VAL A 273 -5.48 -15.95 -4.89
N SER A 274 -6.75 -16.19 -4.57
CA SER A 274 -7.50 -15.39 -3.62
C SER A 274 -6.89 -15.52 -2.23
N TRP A 275 -6.11 -14.52 -1.82
CA TRP A 275 -5.61 -14.42 -0.45
C TRP A 275 -6.71 -13.89 0.47
N VAL A 276 -7.50 -14.83 1.01
CA VAL A 276 -8.32 -14.57 2.20
C VAL A 276 -7.36 -14.29 3.35
N PHE A 277 -7.45 -13.08 3.92
CA PHE A 277 -6.79 -12.71 5.18
C PHE A 277 -7.11 -13.77 6.25
N HIS A 278 -6.10 -14.52 6.68
CA HIS A 278 -6.29 -15.52 7.74
C HIS A 278 -6.03 -14.88 9.10
N GLN A 279 -7.09 -14.82 9.91
CA GLN A 279 -7.08 -14.20 11.23
C GLN A 279 -6.04 -14.86 12.15
N GLY A 280 -5.19 -14.05 12.77
CA GLY A 280 -4.40 -14.43 13.94
C GLY A 280 -5.21 -14.31 15.23
N GLU A 281 -6.29 -15.10 15.40
CA GLU A 281 -6.88 -15.26 16.74
C GLU A 281 -5.96 -16.13 17.61
N GLY A 282 -5.40 -15.52 18.65
CA GLY A 282 -4.48 -16.17 19.60
C GLY A 282 -4.87 -15.89 21.04
N ILE A 283 -6.01 -16.42 21.49
CA ILE A 283 -6.38 -16.49 22.91
C ILE A 283 -6.17 -17.92 23.38
N ILE A 284 -5.13 -18.17 24.21
CA ILE A 284 -5.24 -18.61 25.62
C ILE A 284 -4.02 -18.06 26.38
#